data_AF-A0A6F9XJF8-F1
#
_entry.id   AF-A0A6F9XJF8-F1
#
_cell.length_a   1.000
_cell.length_b   1.000
_cell.length_c   1.000
_cell.angle_alpha   90.00
_cell.angle_beta   90.00
_cell.angle_gamma   90.00
#
_symmetry.space_group_name_H-M   'P 1'
#
loop_
_entity.id
_entity.type
_entity.pdbx_description
1 polymer ?
#
loop_
_entity_poly.entity_id
_entity_poly.type
_entity_poly.pdbx_seq_one_letter_code
_entity_poly.pdbx_strand_id
1 'polypeptide(L)'
;MEFTKRIFNEAVDLDLSSENTDEIYCVISEHLGIDDIIGIFQVSKNSMLYDALMKWYEYKGIDPVDYEDNDAIYFTHGCNYAIYDDLVGGNGSSEAQKEFLDFLNK
;
A
#
# COMPACT_ATOMS: atom_id res chain seq x y z
N MET A 1 22.93 1.32 1.67
CA MET A 1 22.19 0.13 1.16
C MET A 1 21.44 0.63 -0.06
N GLU A 2 21.60 0.01 -1.23
CA GLU A 2 20.92 0.46 -2.45
C GLU A 2 19.54 -0.20 -2.51
N PHE A 3 18.50 0.60 -2.50
CA PHE A 3 17.12 0.15 -2.67
C PHE A 3 16.85 -0.08 -4.15
N THR A 4 16.25 -1.23 -4.46
CA THR A 4 15.87 -1.62 -5.82
C THR A 4 14.38 -1.88 -5.88
N LYS A 5 13.83 -2.05 -7.08
CA LYS A 5 12.41 -2.43 -7.26
C LYS A 5 11.97 -3.69 -6.49
N ARG A 6 12.91 -4.51 -5.99
CA ARG A 6 12.58 -5.66 -5.14
C ARG A 6 11.92 -5.28 -3.82
N ILE A 7 12.10 -4.06 -3.32
CA ILE A 7 11.46 -3.62 -2.07
C ILE A 7 9.93 -3.66 -2.16
N PHE A 8 9.37 -3.40 -3.35
CA PHE A 8 7.93 -3.45 -3.58
C PHE A 8 7.34 -4.87 -3.46
N ASN A 9 8.17 -5.93 -3.53
CA ASN A 9 7.71 -7.29 -3.30
C ASN A 9 7.35 -7.57 -1.83
N GLU A 10 7.64 -6.64 -0.91
CA GLU A 10 7.19 -6.72 0.48
C GLU A 10 5.72 -6.29 0.66
N ALA A 11 5.11 -5.69 -0.37
CA ALA A 11 3.66 -5.51 -0.44
C ALA A 11 3.00 -6.83 -0.87
N VAL A 12 1.97 -7.24 -0.14
CA VAL A 12 1.21 -8.46 -0.39
C VAL A 12 -0.15 -8.08 -0.95
N ASP A 13 -0.43 -8.54 -2.17
CA ASP A 13 -1.78 -8.50 -2.75
C ASP A 13 -2.64 -9.55 -2.03
N LEU A 14 -3.68 -9.11 -1.32
CA LEU A 14 -4.56 -10.00 -0.58
C LEU A 14 -5.57 -10.62 -1.54
N ASP A 15 -5.58 -11.96 -1.59
CA ASP A 15 -6.58 -12.70 -2.34
C ASP A 15 -7.96 -12.53 -1.71
N LEU A 16 -8.77 -11.64 -2.30
CA LEU A 16 -10.14 -11.33 -1.86
C LEU A 16 -11.12 -12.52 -1.99
N SER A 17 -10.68 -13.69 -2.47
CA SER A 17 -11.51 -14.91 -2.53
C SER A 17 -11.39 -15.83 -1.31
N SER A 18 -10.59 -15.47 -0.29
CA SER A 18 -10.35 -16.28 0.91
C SER A 18 -11.10 -15.79 2.16
N GLU A 19 -11.53 -16.71 3.04
CA GLU A 19 -12.35 -16.40 4.23
C GLU A 19 -11.71 -15.39 5.21
N ASN A 20 -10.38 -15.40 5.39
CA ASN A 20 -9.69 -14.40 6.23
C ASN A 20 -9.62 -13.02 5.55
N THR A 21 -9.65 -13.00 4.22
CA THR A 21 -9.68 -11.75 3.48
C THR A 21 -11.06 -11.10 3.53
N ASP A 22 -12.12 -11.88 3.72
CA ASP A 22 -13.48 -11.35 3.92
C ASP A 22 -13.57 -10.49 5.19
N GLU A 23 -12.89 -10.87 6.28
CA GLU A 23 -12.89 -10.08 7.51
C GLU A 23 -12.18 -8.73 7.33
N ILE A 24 -10.96 -8.72 6.76
CA ILE A 24 -10.22 -7.48 6.53
C ILE A 24 -10.90 -6.60 5.47
N TYR A 25 -11.51 -7.22 4.44
CA TYR A 25 -12.33 -6.53 3.45
C TYR A 25 -13.45 -5.77 4.14
N CYS A 26 -14.25 -6.46 4.96
CA CYS A 26 -15.39 -5.86 5.66
C CYS A 26 -14.94 -4.70 6.57
N VAL A 27 -13.87 -4.89 7.34
CA VAL A 27 -13.34 -3.84 8.23
C VAL A 27 -12.92 -2.60 7.45
N ILE A 28 -12.18 -2.78 6.35
CA ILE A 28 -11.70 -1.66 5.53
C ILE A 28 -12.86 -0.99 4.79
N SER A 29 -13.79 -1.79 4.24
CA SER A 29 -15.02 -1.33 3.59
C SER A 29 -15.86 -0.46 4.52
N GLU A 30 -16.10 -0.93 5.76
CA GLU A 30 -16.83 -0.18 6.79
C GLU A 30 -16.07 1.09 7.22
N HIS A 31 -14.75 1.02 7.38
CA HIS A 31 -13.91 2.15 7.76
C HIS A 31 -13.97 3.29 6.74
N LEU A 32 -13.91 2.94 5.45
CA LEU A 32 -13.87 3.90 4.35
C LEU A 32 -15.26 4.28 3.81
N GLY A 33 -16.30 3.52 4.18
CA GLY A 33 -17.66 3.70 3.65
C GLY A 33 -17.76 3.37 2.16
N ILE A 34 -17.06 2.33 1.70
CA ILE A 34 -16.99 1.89 0.31
C ILE A 34 -17.41 0.42 0.20
N ASP A 35 -18.17 0.06 -0.83
CA ASP A 35 -18.77 -1.27 -0.93
C ASP A 35 -18.09 -2.20 -1.98
N ASP A 36 -17.22 -1.67 -2.86
CA ASP A 36 -16.74 -2.34 -4.08
C ASP A 36 -15.19 -2.43 -4.20
N ILE A 37 -14.49 -2.95 -3.18
CA ILE A 37 -13.01 -2.99 -3.18
C ILE A 37 -12.55 -4.08 -4.16
N ILE A 38 -11.72 -3.71 -5.14
CA ILE A 38 -11.26 -4.63 -6.19
C ILE A 38 -9.97 -5.35 -5.77
N GLY A 39 -9.15 -4.71 -4.93
CA GLY A 39 -7.99 -5.35 -4.30
C GLY A 39 -7.47 -4.57 -3.12
N ILE A 40 -6.72 -5.27 -2.27
CA ILE A 40 -6.15 -4.75 -1.04
C ILE A 40 -4.67 -5.15 -1.00
N PHE A 41 -3.78 -4.17 -0.94
CA PHE A 41 -2.36 -4.39 -0.72
C PHE A 41 -2.02 -4.16 0.75
N GLN A 42 -1.38 -5.16 1.35
CA GLN A 42 -0.92 -5.12 2.73
C GLN A 42 0.60 -4.90 2.78
N VAL A 43 1.06 -4.01 3.65
CA VAL A 43 2.48 -3.84 3.96
C VAL A 43 2.68 -4.00 5.46
N SER A 44 3.51 -4.97 5.86
CA SER A 44 3.82 -5.19 7.28
C SER A 44 4.63 -4.04 7.86
N LYS A 45 4.32 -3.61 9.08
CA LYS A 45 5.07 -2.57 9.82
C LYS A 45 6.49 -2.98 10.20
N ASN A 46 6.80 -4.28 10.13
CA ASN A 46 8.15 -4.80 10.36
C ASN A 46 8.99 -4.89 9.07
N SER A 47 8.46 -4.43 7.95
CA SER A 47 9.11 -4.50 6.63
C SER A 47 9.98 -3.29 6.35
N MET A 48 10.98 -3.45 5.47
CA MET A 48 11.79 -2.31 5.01
C MET A 48 10.97 -1.37 4.14
N LEU A 49 10.00 -1.91 3.40
CA LEU A 49 9.07 -1.14 2.60
C LEU A 49 8.25 -0.18 3.48
N TYR A 50 7.76 -0.61 4.63
CA TYR A 50 7.04 0.26 5.56
C TYR A 50 7.88 1.46 6.00
N ASP A 51 9.08 1.22 6.51
CA ASP A 51 9.99 2.29 6.96
C ASP A 51 10.30 3.29 5.83
N ALA A 52 10.44 2.78 4.60
CA ALA A 52 10.69 3.59 3.42
C ALA A 52 9.47 4.41 2.99
N LEU A 53 8.27 3.82 3.02
CA LEU A 53 7.01 4.49 2.73
C LEU A 53 6.75 5.63 3.71
N MET A 54 6.92 5.41 5.01
CA MET A 54 6.68 6.44 6.03
C MET A 54 7.58 7.66 5.84
N LYS A 55 8.87 7.44 5.55
CA LYS A 55 9.81 8.53 5.24
C LYS A 55 9.43 9.29 3.97
N TRP A 56 8.98 8.58 2.95
CA TRP A 56 8.53 9.19 1.70
C TRP A 56 7.26 10.01 1.90
N TYR A 57 6.30 9.50 2.65
CA TYR A 57 5.05 10.19 2.97
C TYR A 57 5.30 11.44 3.81
N GLU A 58 6.20 11.38 4.79
CA GLU A 58 6.68 12.55 5.53
C GLU A 58 7.34 13.59 4.60
N TYR A 59 8.23 13.14 3.71
CA TYR A 59 8.89 14.03 2.74
C TYR A 59 7.89 14.70 1.77
N LYS A 60 6.85 13.98 1.35
CA LYS A 60 5.81 14.48 0.45
C LYS A 60 4.71 15.26 1.16
N GLY A 61 4.60 15.16 2.48
CA GLY A 61 3.52 15.77 3.26
C GLY A 61 2.14 15.19 2.94
N ILE A 62 2.08 13.87 2.69
CA ILE A 62 0.85 13.13 2.37
C ILE A 62 0.68 11.96 3.35
N ASP A 63 -0.53 11.45 3.49
CA ASP A 63 -0.82 10.19 4.17
C ASP A 63 -1.80 9.37 3.32
N PRO A 64 -1.29 8.43 2.51
CA PRO A 64 -2.09 7.64 1.59
C PRO A 64 -2.58 6.32 2.18
N VAL A 65 -2.38 6.08 3.48
CA VAL A 65 -2.80 4.83 4.13
C VAL A 65 -4.32 4.81 4.26
N ASP A 66 -4.95 3.85 3.61
CA ASP A 66 -6.41 3.70 3.63
C ASP A 66 -6.89 3.09 4.95
N TYR A 67 -6.10 2.18 5.52
CA TYR A 67 -6.36 1.59 6.84
C TYR A 67 -5.07 1.12 7.50
N GLU A 68 -5.02 1.15 8.82
CA GLU A 68 -3.89 0.73 9.64
C GLU A 68 -4.38 -0.08 10.84
N ASP A 69 -3.81 -1.27 11.05
CA ASP A 69 -3.99 -2.05 12.28
C ASP A 69 -2.69 -2.12 13.09
N ASN A 70 -2.56 -3.04 14.04
CA ASN A 70 -1.34 -3.13 14.86
C ASN A 70 -0.10 -3.60 14.08
N ASP A 71 -0.27 -4.41 13.04
CA ASP A 71 0.79 -5.18 12.40
C ASP A 71 1.09 -4.73 10.95
N ALA A 72 0.13 -4.06 10.30
CA ALA A 72 0.23 -3.66 8.90
C ALA A 72 -0.50 -2.35 8.58
N ILE A 73 -0.14 -1.78 7.43
CA ILE A 73 -0.90 -0.75 6.72
C ILE A 73 -1.49 -1.34 5.44
N TYR A 74 -2.62 -0.80 5.01
CA TYR A 74 -3.41 -1.32 3.91
C TYR A 74 -3.73 -0.21 2.90
N PHE A 75 -3.74 -0.60 1.64
CA PHE A 75 -4.06 0.24 0.50
C PHE A 75 -5.12 -0.46 -0.34
N THR A 76 -6.16 0.25 -0.72
CA THR A 76 -7.27 -0.26 -1.51
C THR A 76 -7.19 0.25 -2.94
N HIS A 77 -7.59 -0.59 -3.88
CA HIS A 77 -7.81 -0.17 -5.25
C HIS A 77 -9.23 -0.56 -5.71
N GLY A 78 -9.90 0.37 -6.39
CA GLY A 78 -11.28 0.18 -6.85
C GLY A 78 -11.68 1.17 -7.95
N CYS A 79 -12.88 0.99 -8.49
CA CYS A 79 -13.46 1.96 -9.41
C CYS A 79 -13.92 3.20 -8.63
N ASN A 80 -13.28 4.35 -8.85
CA ASN A 80 -13.56 5.66 -8.22
C ASN A 80 -12.96 5.90 -6.83
N TYR A 81 -12.12 4.99 -6.33
CA TYR A 81 -11.24 5.22 -5.20
C TYR A 81 -9.97 4.38 -5.39
N ALA A 82 -8.85 5.09 -5.44
CA ALA A 82 -7.50 4.57 -5.49
C ALA A 82 -6.65 5.82 -5.36
N ILE A 83 -6.60 6.39 -4.16
CA ILE A 83 -6.09 7.76 -4.05
C ILE A 83 -4.56 7.75 -4.23
N TYR A 84 -3.85 6.66 -3.88
CA TYR A 84 -2.37 6.61 -3.96
C TYR A 84 -1.77 5.19 -4.10
N ASP A 85 -2.35 4.35 -4.95
CA ASP A 85 -1.86 2.98 -5.23
C ASP A 85 -0.55 2.93 -6.05
N ASP A 86 -0.07 4.07 -6.55
CA ASP A 86 1.01 4.15 -7.55
C ASP A 86 2.35 3.53 -7.12
N LEU A 87 2.56 3.27 -5.83
CA LEU A 87 3.78 2.63 -5.33
C LEU A 87 3.65 1.12 -5.11
N VAL A 88 2.50 0.66 -4.62
CA VAL A 88 2.35 -0.67 -4.01
C VAL A 88 1.41 -1.61 -4.75
N GLY A 89 0.50 -1.13 -5.61
CA GLY A 89 -0.47 -2.00 -6.27
C GLY A 89 -0.49 -2.01 -7.78
N GLY A 90 -1.16 -3.05 -8.29
CA GLY A 90 -1.62 -3.35 -9.64
C GLY A 90 -0.64 -3.21 -10.80
N ASN A 91 -0.08 -2.02 -10.98
CA ASN A 91 0.92 -1.64 -11.97
C ASN A 91 1.66 -0.37 -11.53
N GLY A 92 2.12 -0.31 -10.27
CA GLY A 92 2.75 0.87 -9.68
C GLY A 92 3.57 1.63 -10.72
N SER A 93 3.26 2.92 -10.90
CA SER A 93 3.74 3.64 -12.08
C SER A 93 5.25 3.62 -12.06
N SER A 94 5.86 3.26 -13.18
CA SER A 94 7.33 3.14 -13.23
C SER A 94 8.03 4.45 -12.87
N GLU A 95 7.33 5.58 -12.97
CA GLU A 95 7.79 6.91 -12.60
C GLU A 95 7.68 7.18 -11.10
N ALA A 96 6.55 6.89 -10.44
CA ALA A 96 6.39 7.05 -9.00
C ALA A 96 7.34 6.12 -8.24
N GLN A 97 7.42 4.86 -8.66
CA GLN A 97 8.38 3.90 -8.10
C GLN A 97 9.82 4.34 -8.34
N LYS A 98 10.14 4.94 -9.50
CA LYS A 98 11.48 5.48 -9.76
C LYS A 98 11.78 6.67 -8.88
N GLU A 99 10.85 7.62 -8.73
CA GLU A 99 11.04 8.81 -7.88
C GLU A 99 11.25 8.41 -6.42
N PHE A 100 10.47 7.43 -5.94
CA PHE A 100 10.62 6.82 -4.63
C PHE A 100 12.00 6.18 -4.45
N LEU A 101 12.44 5.36 -5.39
CA LEU A 101 13.77 4.73 -5.35
C LEU A 101 14.90 5.77 -5.42
N ASP A 102 14.75 6.81 -6.25
CA ASP A 102 15.70 7.91 -6.34
C ASP A 102 15.78 8.69 -5.01
N PHE A 103 14.70 8.79 -4.25
CA PHE A 103 14.72 9.37 -2.91
C PHE A 103 15.42 8.48 -1.89
N LEU A 104 15.13 7.17 -1.87
CA LEU A 104 15.74 6.25 -0.92
C LEU A 104 17.25 6.06 -1.12
N ASN A 105 17.74 6.30 -2.34
CA ASN A 105 19.14 6.13 -2.73
C ASN A 105 19.96 7.43 -2.67
N LYS A 106 19.39 8.55 -2.21
CA LYS A 106 20.10 9.81 -1.93
C LYS A 106 20.82 9.74 -0.59
#